data_AF-A0A426YRN1-F1
#
_entry.id   AF-A0A426YRN1-F1
#
_cell.length_a   1.000
_cell.length_b   1.000
_cell.length_c   1.000
_cell.angle_alpha   90.00
_cell.angle_beta   90.00
_cell.angle_gamma   90.00
#
_symmetry.space_group_name_H-M   'P 1'
#
loop_
_entity.id
_entity.type
_entity.pdbx_description
1 polymer ?
#
loop_
_entity_poly.entity_id
_entity_poly.type
_entity_poly.pdbx_seq_one_letter_code
_entity_poly.pdbx_strand_id
1 'polypeptide(L)'
;TYNQQKRTERAEQAVPWPPNISFNSTRNEISLQIREKGLLKSPNRMRTRAEEWDRGCYCRFHRYYIHDTEECYDLKNQIEDLIRHGHLDRYIRKSCEPSFR
;
A
#
# COMPACT_ATOMS: atom_id res chain seq x y z
N THR A 1 24.48 -33.19 -14.41
CA THR A 1 23.04 -33.42 -14.62
C THR A 1 22.23 -32.51 -13.71
N TYR A 2 21.75 -31.37 -14.21
CA TYR A 2 20.38 -30.90 -13.94
C TYR A 2 19.99 -29.85 -14.98
N ASN A 3 18.73 -29.91 -15.40
CA ASN A 3 18.25 -29.53 -16.72
C ASN A 3 18.05 -28.03 -16.93
N GLN A 4 18.25 -27.60 -18.18
CA GLN A 4 17.57 -26.47 -18.80
C GLN A 4 16.10 -26.83 -19.06
N GLN A 5 15.15 -25.93 -18.81
CA GLN A 5 14.30 -25.37 -19.88
C GLN A 5 13.41 -24.23 -19.36
N LYS A 6 13.51 -23.12 -20.10
CA LYS A 6 12.76 -21.86 -20.06
C LYS A 6 11.25 -22.01 -19.86
N ARG A 7 10.65 -21.05 -19.14
CA ARG A 7 9.25 -20.65 -19.38
C ARG A 7 9.06 -19.14 -19.15
N THR A 8 9.16 -18.44 -20.28
CA THR A 8 8.38 -17.25 -20.63
C THR A 8 8.75 -15.92 -19.97
N GLU A 9 9.55 -15.17 -20.73
CA GLU A 9 9.42 -13.72 -20.82
C GLU A 9 7.94 -13.32 -20.92
N ARG A 10 7.41 -12.70 -19.87
CA ARG A 10 6.41 -11.66 -20.05
C ARG A 10 6.85 -10.44 -19.27
N ALA A 11 7.98 -9.92 -19.73
CA ALA A 11 8.29 -8.51 -19.64
C ALA A 11 7.21 -7.73 -20.42
N GLU A 12 6.01 -7.64 -19.85
CA GLU A 12 4.98 -6.73 -20.30
C GLU A 12 4.41 -6.08 -19.05
N GLN A 13 4.76 -4.80 -18.87
CA GLN A 13 4.37 -3.89 -17.78
C GLN A 13 5.25 -3.89 -16.53
N ALA A 14 6.58 -3.85 -16.72
CA ALA A 14 7.41 -3.04 -15.83
C ALA A 14 7.16 -1.55 -16.15
N VAL A 15 5.92 -1.08 -15.95
CA VAL A 15 5.75 0.33 -15.61
C VAL A 15 6.43 0.45 -14.25
N PRO A 16 7.45 1.32 -14.08
CA PRO A 16 7.90 1.68 -12.74
C PRO A 16 6.66 2.26 -12.06
N TRP A 17 6.00 1.44 -11.24
CA TRP A 17 4.80 1.88 -10.52
C TRP A 17 5.19 3.18 -9.83
N PRO A 18 4.48 4.29 -10.08
CA PRO A 18 4.91 5.56 -9.54
C PRO A 18 4.94 5.42 -8.01
N PRO A 19 6.08 5.67 -7.33
CA PRO A 19 6.20 5.54 -5.87
C PRO A 19 5.29 6.51 -5.09
N ASN A 20 4.54 7.34 -5.82
CA ASN A 20 3.55 8.30 -5.37
C ASN A 20 2.22 8.12 -6.14
N ILE A 21 1.57 6.97 -5.96
CA ILE A 21 0.18 6.81 -6.38
C ILE A 21 -0.65 7.85 -5.61
N SER A 22 -1.28 8.76 -6.34
CA SER A 22 -2.21 9.70 -5.73
C SER A 22 -3.55 9.01 -5.53
N PHE A 23 -4.11 9.15 -4.33
CA PHE A 23 -5.42 8.61 -4.00
C PHE A 23 -6.49 9.71 -4.03
N ASN A 24 -7.72 9.32 -4.35
CA ASN A 24 -8.88 10.20 -4.20
C ASN A 24 -9.42 10.23 -2.75
N SER A 25 -8.91 9.36 -1.88
CA SER A 25 -9.24 9.26 -0.45
C SER A 25 -7.97 9.18 0.40
N THR A 26 -8.09 9.42 1.71
CA THR A 26 -6.97 9.26 2.66
C THR A 26 -6.58 7.79 2.80
N ARG A 27 -5.31 7.50 3.17
CA ARG A 27 -4.88 6.11 3.40
C ARG A 27 -5.65 5.48 4.55
N ASN A 28 -6.01 6.26 5.56
CA ASN A 28 -6.86 5.85 6.65
C ASN A 28 -8.24 5.35 6.18
N GLU A 29 -8.90 6.07 5.28
CA GLU A 29 -10.22 5.70 4.78
C GLU A 29 -10.15 4.46 3.87
N ILE A 30 -9.14 4.41 3.00
CA ILE A 30 -8.85 3.22 2.18
C ILE A 30 -8.65 2.03 3.11
N SER A 31 -7.79 2.15 4.13
CA SER A 31 -7.50 1.14 5.14
C SER A 31 -8.76 0.59 5.80
N LEU A 32 -9.67 1.46 6.24
CA LEU A 32 -10.91 1.03 6.87
C LEU A 32 -11.77 0.17 5.93
N GLN A 33 -11.92 0.62 4.68
CA GLN A 33 -12.69 -0.06 3.65
C GLN A 33 -12.11 -1.43 3.26
N ILE A 34 -10.79 -1.53 3.12
CA ILE A 34 -10.14 -2.80 2.79
C ILE A 34 -10.10 -3.76 3.99
N ARG A 35 -10.11 -3.22 5.22
CA ARG A 35 -10.24 -3.99 6.46
C ARG A 35 -11.61 -4.65 6.55
N GLU A 36 -12.67 -3.90 6.27
CA GLU A 36 -14.04 -4.42 6.27
C GLU A 36 -14.22 -5.56 5.26
N LYS A 37 -13.53 -5.46 4.12
CA LYS A 37 -13.50 -6.50 3.07
C LYS A 37 -12.57 -7.67 3.38
N GLY A 38 -11.87 -7.66 4.50
CA GLY A 38 -10.92 -8.72 4.88
C GLY A 38 -9.67 -8.79 4.00
N LEU A 39 -9.35 -7.72 3.26
CA LEU A 39 -8.20 -7.66 2.35
C LEU A 39 -6.89 -7.26 3.06
N LEU A 40 -6.97 -6.71 4.28
CA LEU A 40 -5.79 -6.38 5.08
C LEU A 40 -5.20 -7.61 5.75
N LYS A 41 -3.90 -7.77 5.58
CA LYS A 41 -3.07 -8.67 6.37
C LYS A 41 -2.86 -8.06 7.76
N SER A 42 -2.74 -8.93 8.76
CA SER A 42 -2.42 -8.50 10.11
C SER A 42 -1.13 -7.67 10.12
N PRO A 43 -1.09 -6.55 10.87
CA PRO A 43 0.13 -5.78 11.02
C PRO A 43 1.23 -6.64 11.62
N ASN A 44 2.47 -6.41 11.20
CA ASN A 44 3.61 -7.01 11.87
C ASN A 44 3.62 -6.54 13.34
N ARG A 45 3.88 -7.48 14.24
CA ARG A 45 4.00 -7.14 15.66
C ARG A 45 5.23 -6.26 15.83
N MET A 46 5.01 -5.00 16.18
CA MET A 46 6.10 -4.03 16.34
C MET A 46 6.99 -4.42 17.52
N ARG A 47 8.30 -4.22 17.35
CA ARG A 47 9.34 -4.48 18.36
C ARG A 47 9.86 -3.19 19.01
N THR A 48 9.27 -2.05 18.66
CA THR A 48 9.69 -0.72 19.13
C THR A 48 9.38 -0.56 20.61
N ARG A 49 10.34 -0.01 21.36
CA ARG A 49 10.17 0.22 22.81
C ARG A 49 9.17 1.36 23.06
N ALA A 50 8.51 1.33 24.21
CA ALA A 50 7.51 2.33 24.57
C ALA A 50 8.08 3.74 24.69
N GLU A 51 9.40 3.91 24.87
CA GLU A 51 10.03 5.23 24.91
C GLU A 51 10.11 5.91 23.54
N GLU A 52 10.01 5.16 22.44
CA GLU A 52 10.00 5.67 21.05
C GLU A 52 8.57 5.92 20.53
N TRP A 53 7.56 5.75 21.38
CA TRP A 53 6.17 6.03 21.04
C TRP A 53 5.94 7.55 21.01
N ASP A 54 5.74 8.09 19.82
CA ASP A 54 5.35 9.50 19.67
C ASP A 54 3.97 9.71 20.31
N ARG A 55 3.95 10.43 21.43
CA ARG A 55 2.74 10.66 22.24
C ARG A 55 1.67 11.50 21.51
N GLY A 56 1.98 12.08 20.35
CA GLY A 56 1.07 12.89 19.55
C GLY A 56 0.40 12.15 18.39
N CYS A 57 0.97 11.05 17.90
CA CYS A 57 0.52 10.41 16.65
C CYS A 57 0.03 8.97 16.84
N TYR A 58 -1.23 8.69 16.51
CA TYR A 58 -1.83 7.35 16.60
C TYR A 58 -1.98 6.67 15.23
N CYS A 59 -1.36 5.50 15.08
CA CYS A 59 -1.53 4.67 13.89
C CYS A 59 -2.70 3.72 14.10
N ARG A 60 -3.82 3.91 13.38
CA ARG A 60 -5.01 3.04 13.49
C ARG A 60 -4.76 1.63 12.97
N PHE A 61 -3.83 1.46 12.04
CA PHE A 61 -3.46 0.16 11.47
C PHE A 61 -2.76 -0.73 12.50
N HIS A 62 -1.75 -0.19 13.20
CA HIS A 62 -1.06 -0.93 14.27
C HIS A 62 -1.73 -0.82 15.65
N ARG A 63 -2.59 0.18 15.84
CA ARG A 63 -3.25 0.54 17.11
C ARG A 63 -2.26 0.96 18.23
N TYR A 64 -1.16 1.61 17.85
CA TYR A 64 -0.17 2.18 18.77
C TYR A 64 0.07 3.66 18.49
N TYR A 65 0.59 4.38 19.48
CA TYR A 65 1.02 5.78 19.40
C TYR A 65 2.47 5.83 18.93
N ILE A 66 2.71 5.93 17.62
CA ILE A 66 4.07 5.83 17.06
C ILE A 66 4.22 6.79 15.88
N HIS A 67 3.30 6.68 14.93
CA HIS A 67 3.24 7.51 13.73
C HIS A 67 1.78 7.69 13.33
N ASP A 68 1.49 8.65 12.48
CA ASP A 68 0.15 8.79 11.91
C ASP A 68 -0.15 7.67 10.90
N THR A 69 -1.43 7.33 10.74
CA THR A 69 -1.86 6.28 9.80
C THR A 69 -1.42 6.58 8.35
N GLU A 70 -1.32 7.85 7.95
CA GLU A 70 -0.89 8.24 6.61
C GLU A 70 0.60 7.94 6.34
N GLU A 71 1.43 7.91 7.39
CA GLU A 71 2.87 7.65 7.33
C GLU A 71 3.22 6.17 7.63
N CYS A 72 2.20 5.32 7.81
CA CYS A 72 2.39 3.92 8.12
C CYS A 72 2.95 3.14 6.92
N TYR A 73 4.24 2.76 7.01
CA TYR A 73 4.93 2.04 5.94
C TYR A 73 4.28 0.68 5.61
N ASP A 74 3.93 -0.11 6.63
CA ASP A 74 3.27 -1.40 6.44
C ASP A 74 1.91 -1.25 5.74
N LEU A 75 1.14 -0.21 6.11
CA LEU A 75 -0.13 0.09 5.45
C LEU A 75 0.08 0.52 4.00
N LYS A 76 1.05 1.41 3.73
CA LYS A 76 1.38 1.86 2.38
C LYS A 76 1.73 0.69 1.47
N ASN A 77 2.59 -0.22 1.93
CA ASN A 77 2.96 -1.42 1.19
C ASN A 77 1.77 -2.33 0.89
N GLN A 78 0.84 -2.51 1.83
CA GLN A 78 -0.36 -3.32 1.59
C GLN A 78 -1.32 -2.67 0.61
N ILE A 79 -1.50 -1.35 0.68
CA ILE A 79 -2.31 -0.61 -0.29
C ILE A 79 -1.68 -0.75 -1.69
N GLU A 80 -0.37 -0.56 -1.82
CA GLU A 80 0.35 -0.74 -3.10
C GLU A 80 0.21 -2.17 -3.65
N ASP A 81 0.31 -3.19 -2.80
CA ASP A 81 0.11 -4.58 -3.20
C ASP A 81 -1.30 -4.82 -3.76
N LEU A 82 -2.33 -4.35 -3.06
CA LEU A 82 -3.72 -4.47 -3.49
C LEU A 82 -4.00 -3.72 -4.78
N ILE A 83 -3.30 -2.60 -5.01
CA ILE A 83 -3.37 -1.85 -6.25
C ILE A 83 -2.72 -2.64 -7.41
N ARG A 84 -1.56 -3.25 -7.20
CA ARG A 84 -0.91 -4.12 -8.21
C ARG A 84 -1.80 -5.29 -8.61
N HIS A 85 -2.62 -5.79 -7.68
CA HIS A 85 -3.61 -6.82 -7.93
C HIS A 85 -4.96 -6.30 -8.47
N GLY A 86 -5.12 -4.99 -8.67
CA GLY A 86 -6.31 -4.37 -9.25
C GLY A 86 -7.50 -4.22 -8.29
N HIS A 87 -7.32 -4.46 -6.98
CA HIS A 87 -8.42 -4.39 -6.01
C HIS A 87 -8.84 -2.96 -5.64
N LEU A 88 -7.95 -1.99 -5.84
CA LEU A 88 -8.12 -0.60 -5.40
C LEU A 88 -8.12 0.44 -6.53
N ASP A 89 -8.35 0.04 -7.79
CA ASP A 89 -8.42 0.99 -8.92
C ASP A 89 -9.37 2.17 -8.67
N ARG A 90 -10.48 1.91 -7.95
CA ARG A 90 -11.46 2.93 -7.56
C ARG A 90 -10.89 4.07 -6.70
N TYR A 91 -9.79 3.84 -5.99
CA TYR A 91 -9.17 4.81 -5.10
C TYR A 91 -8.01 5.55 -5.76
N ILE A 92 -7.52 5.07 -6.90
CA ILE A 92 -6.45 5.71 -7.65
C ILE A 92 -7.00 6.97 -8.29
N ARG A 93 -6.40 8.12 -7.97
CA ARG A 93 -6.67 9.36 -8.67
C ARG A 93 -6.00 9.27 -10.02
N LYS A 94 -6.77 8.88 -11.03
CA LYS A 94 -6.36 8.94 -12.44
C LYS A 94 -6.08 10.41 -12.71
N SER A 95 -4.80 10.78 -12.85
CA SER A 95 -4.47 12.06 -13.46
C SER A 95 -5.13 12.03 -14.82
N CYS A 96 -6.18 12.83 -15.01
CA CYS A 96 -6.64 13.16 -16.34
C CYS A 96 -5.38 13.59 -17.10
N GLU A 97 -4.94 12.75 -18.03
CA GLU A 97 -4.03 13.19 -19.07
C GLU A 97 -4.70 14.41 -19.70
N PRO A 98 -4.06 15.60 -19.68
CA PRO A 98 -4.54 16.68 -20.50
C PRO A 98 -4.42 16.18 -21.92
N SER A 99 -5.55 15.99 -22.60
CA SER A 99 -5.57 15.84 -24.04
C SER A 99 -4.93 17.11 -24.61
N PHE A 100 -3.61 17.06 -24.87
CA PHE A 100 -2.96 18.03 -25.72
C PHE A 100 -3.55 17.81 -27.12
N ARG A 101 -4.54 18.66 -27.41
CA ARG A 101 -5.25 18.74 -28.67
C ARG A 101 -4.44 19.55 -29.66
#